data_AF-A0A3P8UAW1-F1
#
_entry.id   AF-A0A3P8UAW1-F1
#
_cell.length_a   1.000
_cell.length_b   1.000
_cell.length_c   1.000
_cell.angle_alpha   90.00
_cell.angle_beta   90.00
_cell.angle_gamma   90.00
#
_symmetry.space_group_name_H-M   'P 1'
#
loop_
_entity.id
_entity.type
_entity.pdbx_description
1 polymer ?
#
loop_
_entity_poly.entity_id
_entity_poly.type
_entity_poly.pdbx_seq_one_letter_code
_entity_poly.pdbx_strand_id
1 'polypeptide(L)'
;MAVLEAAMQGLAVFGLILFLVLWLMHFMSIIYVRLHLHRKRSEVKQPFGQLVGVSLLKPLKGIDPNLISNLETFFTLDYPKYEILLCVQDQDDPAVDVCKKLLGKYPNVDARLFIGGKKVGINPKINNLMPGYEAAKYSLVWICDSGIRVKPDTLTDLTNQMTEKVGLVHGLPYVADRQGFAATLEQVYFGTSHPRSYISANVTGIKCVTGMSCLMRKDVLDQAGGLVAFAQYIAEDYFMAKAIADRGWKFSMATQVALQNSGSYSIGQFQSRMIRWTKLRINMLPGTVLEPVSECFLASLIIGWAAHYIFRWDMMVFFMCHCLAWFLFDYVQLTGVQGGPLCFSKLDFAVAWFIRESMAVQIFLSALWDPTISWRTGRYRLRCGGTAEEILDV
;
A
#
# COMPACT_ATOMS: atom_id res chain seq x y z
N MET A 1 5.66 -46.39 -7.54
CA MET A 1 4.48 -45.96 -8.32
C MET A 1 3.42 -45.31 -7.44
N ALA A 2 2.97 -45.94 -6.34
CA ALA A 2 1.96 -45.36 -5.43
C ALA A 2 2.31 -43.96 -4.85
N VAL A 3 3.57 -43.73 -4.47
CA VAL A 3 4.00 -42.40 -3.93
C VAL A 3 3.91 -41.30 -4.97
N LEU A 4 4.30 -41.59 -6.22
CA LEU A 4 4.22 -40.63 -7.32
C LEU A 4 2.77 -40.31 -7.67
N GLU A 5 1.92 -41.33 -7.69
CA GLU A 5 0.48 -41.18 -7.93
C GLU A 5 -0.19 -40.34 -6.83
N ALA A 6 0.11 -40.63 -5.57
CA ALA A 6 -0.38 -39.83 -4.44
C ALA A 6 0.11 -38.37 -4.51
N ALA A 7 1.37 -38.13 -4.90
CA ALA A 7 1.90 -36.78 -5.08
C ALA A 7 1.20 -36.02 -6.22
N MET A 8 0.94 -36.68 -7.35
CA MET A 8 0.20 -36.08 -8.46
C MET A 8 -1.25 -35.77 -8.06
N GLN A 9 -1.93 -36.68 -7.36
CA GLN A 9 -3.26 -36.42 -6.82
C GLN A 9 -3.26 -35.22 -5.86
N GLY A 10 -2.29 -35.15 -4.96
CA GLY A 10 -2.13 -34.03 -4.03
C GLY A 10 -1.93 -32.69 -4.75
N LEU A 11 -1.08 -32.65 -5.77
CA LEU A 11 -0.87 -31.45 -6.58
C LEU A 11 -2.13 -31.05 -7.35
N ALA A 12 -2.92 -32.02 -7.83
CA ALA A 12 -4.14 -31.73 -8.56
C ALA A 12 -5.21 -31.14 -7.64
N VAL A 13 -5.36 -31.71 -6.42
CA VAL A 13 -6.22 -31.14 -5.37
C VAL A 13 -5.77 -29.73 -5.00
N PHE A 14 -4.46 -29.51 -4.85
CA PHE A 14 -3.91 -28.17 -4.62
C PHE A 14 -4.29 -27.19 -5.72
N GLY A 15 -4.18 -27.59 -7.00
CA GLY A 15 -4.59 -26.76 -8.14
C GLY A 15 -6.07 -26.39 -8.11
N LEU A 16 -6.96 -27.33 -7.75
CA LEU A 16 -8.39 -27.03 -7.61
C LEU A 16 -8.69 -26.07 -6.44
N ILE A 17 -8.04 -26.27 -5.29
CA ILE A 17 -8.15 -25.36 -4.14
C ILE A 17 -7.64 -23.97 -4.53
N LEU A 18 -6.51 -23.89 -5.22
CA LEU A 18 -5.93 -22.66 -5.71
C LEU A 18 -6.91 -21.92 -6.63
N PHE A 19 -7.55 -22.61 -7.57
CA PHE A 19 -8.60 -22.04 -8.41
C PHE A 19 -9.72 -21.42 -7.57
N LEU A 20 -10.29 -22.18 -6.63
CA LEU A 20 -11.40 -21.70 -5.79
C LEU A 20 -10.99 -20.47 -4.97
N VAL A 21 -9.82 -20.49 -4.35
CA VAL A 21 -9.32 -19.37 -3.54
C VAL A 21 -9.10 -18.12 -4.39
N LEU A 22 -8.42 -18.24 -5.54
CA LEU A 22 -8.10 -17.08 -6.38
C LEU A 22 -9.35 -16.44 -7.00
N TRP A 23 -10.31 -17.25 -7.45
CA TRP A 23 -11.57 -16.72 -7.95
C TRP A 23 -12.41 -16.11 -6.84
N LEU A 24 -12.43 -16.70 -5.64
CA LEU A 24 -13.07 -16.09 -4.48
C LEU A 24 -12.46 -14.72 -4.16
N MET A 25 -11.13 -14.58 -4.20
CA MET A 25 -10.44 -13.30 -4.03
C MET A 25 -10.83 -12.27 -5.09
N HIS A 26 -10.92 -12.69 -6.36
CA HIS A 26 -11.41 -11.83 -7.45
C HIS A 26 -12.82 -11.31 -7.17
N PHE A 27 -13.77 -12.20 -6.88
CA PHE A 27 -15.15 -11.83 -6.62
C PHE A 27 -15.26 -10.93 -5.37
N MET A 28 -14.61 -11.29 -4.26
CA MET A 28 -14.57 -10.49 -3.04
C MET A 28 -14.06 -9.08 -3.31
N SER A 29 -12.95 -8.97 -4.03
CA SER A 29 -12.34 -7.69 -4.38
C SER A 29 -13.27 -6.83 -5.24
N ILE A 30 -13.80 -7.38 -6.34
CA ILE A 30 -14.67 -6.65 -7.25
C ILE A 30 -15.95 -6.20 -6.53
N ILE A 31 -16.59 -7.11 -5.78
CA ILE A 31 -17.81 -6.80 -5.02
C ILE A 31 -17.51 -5.68 -4.01
N TYR A 32 -16.41 -5.80 -3.26
CA TYR A 32 -16.04 -4.80 -2.27
C TYR A 32 -15.81 -3.44 -2.92
N VAL A 33 -15.06 -3.37 -4.02
CA VAL A 33 -14.83 -2.13 -4.77
C VAL A 33 -16.14 -1.48 -5.17
N ARG A 34 -17.08 -2.24 -5.75
CA ARG A 34 -18.38 -1.72 -6.20
C ARG A 34 -19.26 -1.24 -5.04
N LEU A 35 -19.18 -1.89 -3.88
CA LEU A 35 -20.01 -1.57 -2.73
C LEU A 35 -19.44 -0.46 -1.85
N HIS A 36 -18.11 -0.33 -1.75
CA HIS A 36 -17.47 0.50 -0.72
C HIS A 36 -16.60 1.63 -1.25
N LEU A 37 -15.90 1.45 -2.38
CA LEU A 37 -15.06 2.53 -2.91
C LEU A 37 -15.90 3.61 -3.58
N HIS A 38 -15.33 4.83 -3.62
CA HIS A 38 -15.93 6.01 -4.27
C HIS A 38 -17.29 6.46 -3.71
N ARG A 39 -17.71 5.91 -2.58
CA ARG A 39 -18.93 6.35 -1.89
C ARG A 39 -18.71 7.74 -1.31
N LYS A 40 -19.39 8.74 -1.88
CA LYS A 40 -19.51 10.07 -1.29
C LYS A 40 -20.30 9.94 0.02
N ARG A 41 -19.62 10.03 1.17
CA ARG A 41 -20.31 10.03 2.47
C ARG A 41 -20.72 11.45 2.84
N SER A 42 -21.82 11.55 3.58
CA SER A 42 -22.36 12.83 4.04
C SER A 42 -21.32 13.64 4.80
N GLU A 43 -21.46 14.95 4.71
CA GLU A 43 -20.73 15.95 5.49
C GLU A 43 -20.65 15.58 6.98
N VAL A 44 -19.63 16.10 7.65
CA VAL A 44 -19.46 16.00 9.10
C VAL A 44 -20.72 16.53 9.79
N LYS A 45 -21.65 15.65 10.16
CA LYS A 45 -22.91 16.03 10.82
C LYS A 45 -22.72 16.34 12.31
N GLN A 46 -21.54 16.06 12.87
CA GLN A 46 -21.28 16.22 14.29
C GLN A 46 -20.90 17.67 14.63
N PRO A 47 -21.43 18.24 15.74
CA PRO A 47 -21.00 19.53 16.24
C PRO A 47 -19.49 19.58 16.50
N PHE A 48 -18.85 20.73 16.29
CA PHE A 48 -17.39 20.90 16.43
C PHE A 48 -16.81 20.35 17.75
N GLY A 49 -17.53 20.51 18.87
CA GLY A 49 -17.11 20.02 20.19
C GLY A 49 -17.02 18.49 20.30
N GLN A 50 -17.75 17.75 19.46
CA GLN A 50 -17.74 16.29 19.43
C GLN A 50 -16.74 15.73 18.40
N LEU A 51 -16.14 16.59 17.57
CA LEU A 51 -15.18 16.16 16.57
C LEU A 51 -13.88 15.73 17.22
N VAL A 52 -13.41 14.56 16.78
CA VAL A 52 -12.11 14.04 17.14
C VAL A 52 -11.06 14.81 16.33
N GLY A 53 -10.12 15.44 17.02
CA GLY A 53 -9.04 16.13 16.33
C GLY A 53 -8.03 15.14 15.74
N VAL A 54 -7.32 15.55 14.70
CA VAL A 54 -6.30 14.71 14.04
C VAL A 54 -4.99 15.47 13.87
N SER A 55 -3.88 14.85 14.29
CA SER A 55 -2.52 15.33 14.01
C SER A 55 -1.99 14.62 12.77
N LEU A 56 -1.85 15.35 11.66
CA LEU A 56 -1.25 14.83 10.42
C LEU A 56 0.27 14.94 10.50
N LEU A 57 0.95 13.81 10.38
CA LEU A 57 2.41 13.72 10.33
C LEU A 57 2.85 13.46 8.90
N LYS A 58 3.62 14.39 8.34
CA LYS A 58 4.07 14.36 6.95
C LYS A 58 5.59 14.22 6.88
N PRO A 59 6.14 13.01 6.66
CA PRO A 59 7.57 12.84 6.50
C PRO A 59 8.01 13.28 5.10
N LEU A 60 8.97 14.20 5.06
CA LEU A 60 9.51 14.78 3.83
C LEU A 60 11.00 14.46 3.67
N LYS A 61 11.44 14.30 2.42
CA LYS A 61 12.85 14.18 2.03
C LYS A 61 12.97 14.45 0.53
N GLY A 62 13.82 15.40 0.16
CA GLY A 62 14.04 15.84 -1.21
C GLY A 62 12.80 16.45 -1.87
N ILE A 63 12.91 16.72 -3.17
CA ILE A 63 11.82 17.25 -3.99
C ILE A 63 11.39 16.21 -5.03
N ASP A 64 10.07 16.15 -5.25
CA ASP A 64 9.42 15.53 -6.40
C ASP A 64 8.69 16.66 -7.19
N PRO A 65 8.57 16.58 -8.53
CA PRO A 65 7.89 17.61 -9.31
C PRO A 65 6.46 17.94 -8.82
N ASN A 66 5.75 16.97 -8.23
CA ASN A 66 4.41 17.14 -7.70
C ASN A 66 4.36 17.38 -6.18
N LEU A 67 5.51 17.55 -5.51
CA LEU A 67 5.55 17.68 -4.04
C LEU A 67 4.65 18.82 -3.54
N ILE A 68 4.76 20.01 -4.14
CA ILE A 68 3.97 21.17 -3.71
C ILE A 68 2.48 20.94 -3.92
N SER A 69 2.07 20.40 -5.07
CA SER A 69 0.66 20.18 -5.40
C SER A 69 0.05 19.03 -4.60
N ASN A 70 0.86 18.07 -4.15
CA ASN A 70 0.45 17.03 -3.22
C ASN A 70 0.29 17.60 -1.80
N LEU A 71 1.28 18.34 -1.30
CA LEU A 71 1.25 18.91 0.04
C LEU A 71 0.11 19.92 0.23
N GLU A 72 -0.14 20.75 -0.78
CA GLU A 72 -1.21 21.74 -0.78
C GLU A 72 -2.59 21.12 -0.51
N THR A 73 -2.84 19.88 -0.98
CA THR A 73 -4.13 19.21 -0.73
C THR A 73 -4.45 18.99 0.76
N PHE A 74 -3.43 18.95 1.63
CA PHE A 74 -3.61 18.82 3.08
C PHE A 74 -3.95 20.16 3.76
N PHE A 75 -3.57 21.29 3.14
CA PHE A 75 -3.95 22.63 3.60
C PHE A 75 -5.37 23.03 3.20
N THR A 76 -5.99 22.27 2.29
CA THR A 76 -7.33 22.53 1.76
C THR A 76 -8.33 21.42 2.12
N LEU A 77 -8.09 20.70 3.22
CA LEU A 77 -9.05 19.70 3.73
C LEU A 77 -10.28 20.42 4.28
N ASP A 78 -11.45 19.81 4.12
CA ASP A 78 -12.72 20.35 4.62
C ASP A 78 -13.04 19.93 6.07
N TYR A 79 -12.05 19.35 6.76
CA TYR A 79 -12.19 18.91 8.14
C TYR A 79 -11.85 20.06 9.09
N PRO A 80 -12.67 20.37 10.11
CA PRO A 80 -12.49 21.60 10.87
C PRO A 80 -11.47 21.50 12.02
N LYS A 81 -11.06 20.29 12.44
CA LYS A 81 -10.23 20.10 13.65
C LYS A 81 -9.02 19.22 13.37
N TYR A 82 -8.00 19.80 12.76
CA TYR A 82 -6.75 19.08 12.47
C TYR A 82 -5.54 20.02 12.54
N GLU A 83 -4.35 19.43 12.66
CA GLU A 83 -3.08 20.15 12.50
C GLU A 83 -2.16 19.40 11.53
N ILE A 84 -1.22 20.11 10.92
CA ILE A 84 -0.23 19.56 9.97
C ILE A 84 1.17 19.69 10.57
N LEU A 85 1.86 18.56 10.72
CA LEU A 85 3.22 18.45 11.26
C LEU A 85 4.15 17.99 10.13
N LEU A 86 4.75 18.97 9.45
CA LEU A 86 5.70 18.75 8.37
C LEU A 86 7.05 18.39 9.00
N CYS A 87 7.55 17.19 8.71
CA CYS A 87 8.76 16.66 9.32
C CYS A 87 9.87 16.54 8.28
N VAL A 88 10.95 17.28 8.47
CA VAL A 88 12.15 17.26 7.61
C VAL A 88 13.36 16.93 8.48
N GLN A 89 14.23 16.04 8.01
CA GLN A 89 15.39 15.64 8.78
C GLN A 89 16.51 16.68 8.68
N ASP A 90 16.87 17.09 7.47
CA ASP A 90 18.02 17.96 7.21
C ASP A 90 17.56 19.41 6.95
N GLN A 91 18.25 20.39 7.53
CA GLN A 91 17.90 21.81 7.38
C GLN A 91 18.05 22.32 5.94
N ASP A 92 19.00 21.75 5.21
CA ASP A 92 19.29 22.10 3.80
C ASP A 92 18.48 21.25 2.81
N ASP A 93 17.55 20.40 3.30
CA ASP A 93 16.68 19.64 2.42
C ASP A 93 15.76 20.61 1.64
N PRO A 94 15.70 20.51 0.31
CA PRO A 94 14.94 21.46 -0.50
C PRO A 94 13.41 21.39 -0.24
N ALA A 95 12.90 20.36 0.44
CA ALA A 95 11.52 20.34 0.93
C ALA A 95 11.20 21.43 1.96
N VAL A 96 12.21 21.97 2.67
CA VAL A 96 12.04 23.05 3.66
C VAL A 96 11.42 24.30 3.02
N ASP A 97 11.88 24.68 1.84
CA ASP A 97 11.38 25.87 1.14
C ASP A 97 9.94 25.68 0.64
N VAL A 98 9.61 24.46 0.19
CA VAL A 98 8.23 24.10 -0.15
C VAL A 98 7.32 24.22 1.07
N CYS A 99 7.78 23.75 2.23
CA CYS A 99 7.03 23.88 3.49
C CYS A 99 6.81 25.34 3.88
N LYS A 100 7.87 26.15 3.90
CA LYS A 100 7.78 27.58 4.24
C LYS A 100 6.82 28.33 3.31
N LYS A 101 6.85 28.02 2.00
CA LYS A 101 5.93 28.60 1.03
C LYS A 101 4.47 28.27 1.33
N LEU A 102 4.16 27.02 1.68
CA LEU A 102 2.80 26.60 2.01
C LEU A 102 2.32 27.18 3.35
N LEU A 103 3.20 27.23 4.36
CA LEU A 103 2.90 27.90 5.64
C LEU A 103 2.56 29.38 5.44
N GLY A 104 3.31 30.08 4.59
CA GLY A 104 3.03 31.48 4.24
C GLY A 104 1.74 31.65 3.41
N LYS A 105 1.41 30.69 2.54
CA LYS A 105 0.20 30.71 1.72
C LYS A 105 -1.09 30.44 2.53
N TYR A 106 -0.99 29.63 3.59
CA TYR A 106 -2.14 29.19 4.40
C TYR A 106 -1.94 29.50 5.90
N PRO A 107 -1.85 30.79 6.30
CA PRO A 107 -1.54 31.17 7.68
C PRO A 107 -2.63 30.80 8.70
N ASN A 108 -3.85 30.53 8.23
CA ASN A 108 -4.99 30.17 9.09
C ASN A 108 -5.10 28.66 9.35
N VAL A 109 -4.27 27.83 8.70
CA VAL A 109 -4.23 26.38 8.94
C VAL A 109 -3.19 26.12 10.04
N ASP A 110 -3.57 25.36 11.07
CA ASP A 110 -2.66 24.96 12.15
C ASP A 110 -1.58 24.01 11.61
N ALA A 111 -0.45 24.58 11.20
CA ALA A 111 0.63 23.85 10.55
C ALA A 111 1.99 24.29 11.09
N ARG A 112 2.88 23.31 11.30
CA ARG A 112 4.21 23.51 11.87
C ARG A 112 5.24 22.70 11.10
N LEU A 113 6.43 23.28 10.93
CA LEU A 113 7.59 22.63 10.33
C LEU A 113 8.58 22.23 11.43
N PHE A 114 8.93 20.95 11.47
CA PHE A 114 9.94 20.38 12.35
C PHE A 114 11.17 20.01 11.51
N ILE A 115 12.35 20.49 11.94
CA ILE A 115 13.64 20.24 11.30
C ILE A 115 14.56 19.53 12.30
N GLY A 116 15.33 18.53 11.86
CA GLY A 116 16.38 17.86 12.64
C GLY A 116 16.11 16.38 12.94
N GLY A 117 14.84 15.94 12.92
CA GLY A 117 14.45 14.59 13.33
C GLY A 117 14.94 14.20 14.74
N LYS A 118 14.90 12.91 15.07
CA LYS A 118 15.48 12.32 16.28
C LYS A 118 15.95 10.90 15.97
N LYS A 119 17.25 10.63 16.11
CA LYS A 119 17.79 9.28 15.84
C LYS A 119 17.38 8.31 16.95
N VAL A 120 16.34 7.52 16.69
CA VAL A 120 15.77 6.53 17.61
C VAL A 120 15.94 5.09 17.11
N GLY A 121 16.35 4.91 15.86
CA GLY A 121 16.71 3.62 15.28
C GLY A 121 17.26 3.76 13.87
N ILE A 122 17.22 2.67 13.11
CA ILE A 122 17.76 2.62 11.74
C ILE A 122 16.78 3.14 10.68
N ASN A 123 15.48 3.22 10.98
CA ASN A 123 14.48 3.69 10.02
C ASN A 123 14.51 5.23 9.91
N PRO A 124 14.99 5.81 8.79
CA PRO A 124 15.04 7.26 8.60
C PRO A 124 13.66 7.92 8.60
N LYS A 125 12.59 7.24 8.18
CA LYS A 125 11.23 7.80 8.23
C LYS A 125 10.76 7.95 9.67
N ILE A 126 10.95 6.93 10.52
CA ILE A 126 10.60 7.04 11.95
C ILE A 126 11.44 8.13 12.62
N ASN A 127 12.75 8.15 12.39
CA ASN A 127 13.62 9.19 12.95
C ASN A 127 13.16 10.61 12.57
N ASN A 128 12.75 10.79 11.32
CA ASN A 128 12.22 12.07 10.84
C ASN A 128 10.89 12.45 11.52
N LEU A 129 9.99 11.48 11.73
CA LEU A 129 8.66 11.69 12.29
C LEU A 129 8.63 11.98 13.80
N MET A 130 9.66 11.59 14.54
CA MET A 130 9.67 11.64 16.00
C MET A 130 9.32 13.01 16.60
N PRO A 131 9.93 14.14 16.18
CA PRO A 131 9.57 15.45 16.73
C PRO A 131 8.11 15.82 16.51
N GLY A 132 7.57 15.50 15.33
CA GLY A 132 6.15 15.71 15.03
C GLY A 132 5.25 14.80 15.87
N TYR A 133 5.64 13.56 16.10
CA TYR A 133 4.86 12.63 16.93
C TYR A 133 4.80 13.04 18.40
N GLU A 134 5.92 13.52 18.96
CA GLU A 134 6.00 14.02 20.33
C GLU A 134 5.19 15.32 20.51
N ALA A 135 5.12 16.16 19.47
CA ALA A 135 4.40 17.44 19.48
C ALA A 135 2.92 17.35 19.06
N ALA A 136 2.42 16.16 18.73
CA ALA A 136 1.05 15.93 18.29
C ALA A 136 0.05 16.27 19.39
N LYS A 137 -0.90 17.17 19.09
CA LYS A 137 -1.92 17.69 20.01
C LYS A 137 -3.10 16.74 20.20
N TYR A 138 -3.38 15.89 19.22
CA TYR A 138 -4.62 15.12 19.16
C TYR A 138 -4.43 13.61 19.40
N SER A 139 -5.52 12.94 19.74
CA SER A 139 -5.54 11.50 20.03
C SER A 139 -5.50 10.62 18.77
N LEU A 140 -5.76 11.18 17.59
CA LEU A 140 -5.59 10.50 16.32
C LEU A 140 -4.37 11.06 15.59
N VAL A 141 -3.53 10.16 15.08
CA VAL A 141 -2.34 10.47 14.30
C VAL A 141 -2.52 9.92 12.89
N TRP A 142 -2.39 10.78 11.89
CA TRP A 142 -2.42 10.39 10.49
C TRP A 142 -1.02 10.48 9.90
N ILE A 143 -0.39 9.34 9.61
CA ILE A 143 0.89 9.31 8.89
C ILE A 143 0.58 9.14 7.40
N CYS A 144 1.08 10.07 6.58
CA CYS A 144 0.84 10.03 5.15
C CYS A 144 2.08 10.43 4.34
N ASP A 145 2.48 9.60 3.37
CA ASP A 145 3.67 9.82 2.57
C ASP A 145 3.55 11.07 1.66
N SER A 146 4.69 11.72 1.37
CA SER A 146 4.76 12.94 0.55
C SER A 146 4.22 12.80 -0.87
N GLY A 147 4.30 11.59 -1.44
CA GLY A 147 3.79 11.28 -2.77
C GLY A 147 2.27 11.09 -2.86
N ILE A 148 1.54 11.21 -1.75
CA ILE A 148 0.08 11.03 -1.73
C ILE A 148 -0.64 12.37 -1.93
N ARG A 149 -1.59 12.37 -2.85
CA ARG A 149 -2.57 13.43 -3.08
C ARG A 149 -3.91 13.04 -2.45
N VAL A 150 -4.59 13.99 -1.81
CA VAL A 150 -5.88 13.74 -1.15
C VAL A 150 -6.98 14.65 -1.70
N LYS A 151 -8.24 14.23 -1.55
CA LYS A 151 -9.42 15.08 -1.79
C LYS A 151 -9.78 15.87 -0.52
N PRO A 152 -10.51 17.00 -0.64
CA PRO A 152 -10.89 17.80 0.53
C PRO A 152 -11.56 17.00 1.66
N ASP A 153 -12.40 16.03 1.29
CA ASP A 153 -13.20 15.18 2.19
C ASP A 153 -12.47 13.91 2.68
N THR A 154 -11.17 13.76 2.36
CA THR A 154 -10.42 12.54 2.70
C THR A 154 -10.32 12.32 4.20
N LEU A 155 -10.07 13.38 4.97
CA LEU A 155 -9.94 13.26 6.43
C LEU A 155 -11.30 12.95 7.08
N THR A 156 -12.37 13.50 6.53
CA THR A 156 -13.75 13.14 6.89
C THR A 156 -14.03 11.66 6.61
N ASP A 157 -13.63 11.12 5.45
CA ASP A 157 -13.76 9.69 5.16
C ASP A 157 -12.97 8.82 6.15
N LEU A 158 -11.70 9.14 6.41
CA LEU A 158 -10.85 8.38 7.34
C LEU A 158 -11.42 8.36 8.76
N THR A 159 -11.84 9.51 9.27
CA THR A 159 -12.43 9.62 10.63
C THR A 159 -13.76 8.91 10.74
N ASN A 160 -14.59 8.92 9.68
CA ASN A 160 -15.83 8.14 9.62
C ASN A 160 -15.60 6.61 9.67
N GLN A 161 -14.44 6.11 9.25
CA GLN A 161 -14.09 4.69 9.40
C GLN A 161 -13.51 4.37 10.79
N MET A 162 -13.11 5.39 11.56
CA MET A 162 -12.49 5.25 12.88
C MET A 162 -13.56 5.04 13.97
N THR A 163 -14.22 3.88 13.95
CA THR A 163 -15.18 3.49 15.00
C THR A 163 -14.49 3.17 16.33
N GLU A 164 -15.25 2.99 17.41
CA GLU A 164 -14.73 2.67 18.75
C GLU A 164 -13.87 1.40 18.82
N LYS A 165 -14.06 0.45 17.90
CA LYS A 165 -13.30 -0.82 17.86
C LYS A 165 -12.15 -0.79 16.85
N VAL A 166 -12.04 0.27 16.05
CA VAL A 166 -11.02 0.41 15.02
C VAL A 166 -9.83 1.17 15.59
N GLY A 167 -8.64 0.60 15.47
CA GLY A 167 -7.39 1.22 15.92
C GLY A 167 -6.57 1.82 14.78
N LEU A 168 -6.84 1.39 13.54
CA LEU A 168 -6.15 1.83 12.34
C LEU A 168 -7.11 1.87 11.15
N VAL A 169 -7.09 3.00 10.43
CA VAL A 169 -7.76 3.17 9.14
C VAL A 169 -6.71 3.39 8.06
N HIS A 170 -6.78 2.65 6.96
CA HIS A 170 -5.84 2.77 5.85
C HIS A 170 -6.52 3.03 4.51
N GLY A 171 -5.84 3.72 3.60
CA GLY A 171 -6.30 3.86 2.21
C GLY A 171 -5.81 2.72 1.32
N LEU A 172 -6.64 2.27 0.38
CA LEU A 172 -6.22 1.35 -0.67
C LEU A 172 -5.18 2.04 -1.58
N PRO A 173 -3.96 1.52 -1.76
CA PRO A 173 -2.99 2.14 -2.64
C PRO A 173 -3.45 2.18 -4.09
N TYR A 174 -3.45 3.36 -4.68
CA TYR A 174 -3.73 3.54 -6.10
C TYR A 174 -2.87 4.65 -6.68
N VAL A 175 -2.90 4.82 -8.00
CA VAL A 175 -2.01 5.74 -8.73
C VAL A 175 -2.86 6.80 -9.42
N ALA A 176 -2.45 8.06 -9.34
CA ALA A 176 -3.07 9.16 -10.04
C ALA A 176 -2.90 9.04 -11.55
N ASP A 177 -3.84 9.61 -12.31
CA ASP A 177 -3.74 9.70 -13.76
C ASP A 177 -2.48 10.49 -14.15
N ARG A 178 -1.60 9.81 -14.89
CA ARG A 178 -0.28 10.30 -15.30
C ARG A 178 -0.02 9.86 -16.75
N GLN A 179 0.93 10.51 -17.41
CA GLN A 179 1.16 10.32 -18.84
C GLN A 179 2.22 9.25 -19.11
N GLY A 180 2.06 8.53 -20.23
CA GLY A 180 3.04 7.57 -20.74
C GLY A 180 2.92 6.16 -20.15
N PHE A 181 3.55 5.19 -20.84
CA PHE A 181 3.35 3.77 -20.59
C PHE A 181 3.83 3.31 -19.20
N ALA A 182 4.87 3.92 -18.64
CA ALA A 182 5.33 3.61 -17.28
C ALA A 182 4.23 3.91 -16.23
N ALA A 183 3.49 5.00 -16.39
CA ALA A 183 2.35 5.32 -15.54
C ALA A 183 1.22 4.29 -15.71
N THR A 184 0.91 3.90 -16.96
CA THR A 184 -0.07 2.85 -17.25
C THR A 184 0.28 1.54 -16.56
N LEU A 185 1.55 1.11 -16.63
CA LEU A 185 2.01 -0.12 -15.98
C LEU A 185 1.79 -0.09 -14.46
N GLU A 186 2.14 1.01 -13.80
CA GLU A 186 1.90 1.20 -12.37
C GLU A 186 0.40 1.18 -12.04
N GLN A 187 -0.41 1.89 -12.83
CA GLN A 187 -1.86 1.97 -12.63
C GLN A 187 -2.54 0.62 -12.84
N VAL A 188 -2.07 -0.21 -13.79
CA VAL A 188 -2.53 -1.59 -13.95
C VAL A 188 -2.16 -2.43 -12.73
N TYR A 189 -0.91 -2.39 -12.25
CA TYR A 189 -0.53 -3.15 -11.04
C TYR A 189 -1.37 -2.77 -9.81
N PHE A 190 -1.48 -1.46 -9.54
CA PHE A 190 -2.25 -0.93 -8.42
C PHE A 190 -3.77 -0.97 -8.65
N GLY A 191 -4.23 -1.30 -9.85
CA GLY A 191 -5.64 -1.45 -10.18
C GLY A 191 -6.10 -2.89 -10.30
N THR A 192 -5.19 -3.87 -10.42
CA THR A 192 -5.54 -5.29 -10.62
C THR A 192 -5.03 -6.17 -9.47
N SER A 193 -3.80 -6.67 -9.54
CA SER A 193 -3.29 -7.69 -8.62
C SER A 193 -3.15 -7.18 -7.19
N HIS A 194 -2.70 -5.93 -7.02
CA HIS A 194 -2.52 -5.38 -5.69
C HIS A 194 -3.86 -5.20 -4.96
N PRO A 195 -4.88 -4.53 -5.51
CA PRO A 195 -6.23 -4.50 -4.91
C PRO A 195 -6.83 -5.88 -4.67
N ARG A 196 -6.69 -6.83 -5.60
CA ARG A 196 -7.22 -8.19 -5.43
C ARG A 196 -6.72 -8.82 -4.14
N SER A 197 -5.41 -8.80 -3.91
CA SER A 197 -4.81 -9.36 -2.69
C SER A 197 -5.09 -8.50 -1.46
N TYR A 198 -4.97 -7.17 -1.58
CA TYR A 198 -5.13 -6.22 -0.48
C TYR A 198 -6.55 -6.19 0.09
N ILE A 199 -7.55 -6.12 -0.79
CA ILE A 199 -8.96 -6.09 -0.42
C ILE A 199 -9.40 -7.46 0.13
N SER A 200 -8.97 -8.55 -0.49
CA SER A 200 -9.27 -9.90 0.03
C SER A 200 -8.70 -10.10 1.43
N ALA A 201 -7.48 -9.61 1.69
CA ALA A 201 -6.91 -9.61 3.03
C ALA A 201 -7.75 -8.79 4.02
N ASN A 202 -8.17 -7.58 3.64
CA ASN A 202 -9.04 -6.74 4.46
C ASN A 202 -10.40 -7.42 4.78
N VAL A 203 -11.06 -8.04 3.79
CA VAL A 203 -12.35 -8.72 3.97
C VAL A 203 -12.23 -9.96 4.86
N THR A 204 -11.12 -10.70 4.75
CA THR A 204 -10.86 -11.91 5.54
C THR A 204 -10.24 -11.63 6.90
N GLY A 205 -9.94 -10.37 7.22
CA GLY A 205 -9.30 -9.97 8.48
C GLY A 205 -7.80 -10.26 8.54
N ILE A 206 -7.17 -10.61 7.41
CA ILE A 206 -5.71 -10.75 7.31
C ILE A 206 -5.10 -9.35 7.39
N LYS A 207 -4.15 -9.20 8.32
CA LYS A 207 -3.47 -7.95 8.66
C LYS A 207 -2.45 -7.57 7.58
N CYS A 208 -2.91 -6.97 6.49
CA CYS A 208 -2.05 -6.51 5.39
C CYS A 208 -2.27 -5.01 5.15
N VAL A 209 -1.51 -4.18 5.88
CA VAL A 209 -1.59 -2.71 5.79
C VAL A 209 -0.33 -2.19 5.10
N THR A 210 -0.51 -1.22 4.20
CA THR A 210 0.59 -0.47 3.59
C THR A 210 0.53 1.01 3.99
N GLY A 211 1.68 1.56 4.36
CA GLY A 211 1.87 2.79 5.15
C GLY A 211 1.80 4.10 4.41
N MET A 212 1.21 4.11 3.21
CA MET A 212 1.10 5.31 2.39
C MET A 212 0.15 6.35 3.00
N SER A 213 -0.93 5.88 3.64
CA SER A 213 -1.90 6.69 4.36
C SER A 213 -2.53 5.86 5.47
N CYS A 214 -2.17 6.15 6.72
CA CYS A 214 -2.61 5.41 7.91
C CYS A 214 -3.04 6.37 9.02
N LEU A 215 -4.33 6.41 9.33
CA LEU A 215 -4.89 7.10 10.49
C LEU A 215 -4.96 6.10 11.66
N MET A 216 -4.36 6.44 12.79
CA MET A 216 -4.20 5.55 13.93
C MET A 216 -4.56 6.24 15.23
N ARG A 217 -4.96 5.44 16.22
CA ARG A 217 -5.12 5.88 17.60
C ARG A 217 -3.76 6.04 18.26
N LYS A 218 -3.42 7.25 18.70
CA LYS A 218 -2.11 7.57 19.28
C LYS A 218 -1.89 6.84 20.60
N ASP A 219 -2.90 6.76 21.45
CA ASP A 219 -2.85 6.02 22.72
C ASP A 219 -2.58 4.52 22.50
N VAL A 220 -3.16 3.92 21.47
CA VAL A 220 -2.89 2.51 21.10
C VAL A 220 -1.46 2.32 20.60
N LEU A 221 -0.95 3.27 19.80
CA LEU A 221 0.45 3.27 19.37
C LEU A 221 1.39 3.46 20.56
N ASP A 222 1.08 4.35 21.49
CA ASP A 222 1.88 4.59 22.69
C ASP A 222 1.92 3.36 23.61
N GLN A 223 0.79 2.65 23.76
CA GLN A 223 0.74 1.33 24.42
C GLN A 223 1.54 0.25 23.69
N ALA A 224 1.88 0.47 22.42
CA ALA A 224 2.78 -0.37 21.63
C ALA A 224 4.25 0.05 21.72
N GLY A 225 4.59 1.02 22.57
CA GLY A 225 5.94 1.57 22.73
C GLY A 225 6.19 2.82 21.88
N GLY A 226 5.12 3.40 21.31
CA GLY A 226 5.19 4.58 20.44
C GLY A 226 5.93 4.29 19.13
N LEU A 227 6.21 5.34 18.34
CA LEU A 227 6.93 5.19 17.08
C LEU A 227 8.35 4.61 17.24
N VAL A 228 9.00 4.86 18.39
CA VAL A 228 10.35 4.38 18.70
C VAL A 228 10.45 2.86 18.61
N ALA A 229 9.43 2.12 19.09
CA ALA A 229 9.41 0.66 19.06
C ALA A 229 9.53 0.08 17.63
N PHE A 230 9.13 0.87 16.63
CA PHE A 230 9.12 0.46 15.23
C PHE A 230 10.33 0.98 14.43
N ALA A 231 11.24 1.73 15.07
CA ALA A 231 12.41 2.31 14.41
C ALA A 231 13.44 1.27 13.91
N GLN A 232 13.30 0.01 14.35
CA GLN A 232 14.11 -1.14 13.92
C GLN A 232 13.62 -1.80 12.62
N TYR A 233 12.45 -1.44 12.12
CA TYR A 233 11.82 -2.06 10.95
C TYR A 233 11.82 -1.09 9.77
N ILE A 234 12.16 -1.55 8.56
CA ILE A 234 12.03 -0.74 7.33
C ILE A 234 10.57 -0.68 6.85
N ALA A 235 9.78 -1.75 7.10
CA ALA A 235 8.34 -1.77 6.86
C ALA A 235 7.60 -1.41 8.16
N GLU A 236 7.82 -0.20 8.68
CA GLU A 236 7.28 0.23 9.97
C GLU A 236 5.76 0.14 10.04
N ASP A 237 5.12 0.38 8.91
CA ASP A 237 3.67 0.38 8.69
C ASP A 237 3.01 -0.95 9.03
N TYR A 238 3.56 -2.05 8.50
CA TYR A 238 3.08 -3.39 8.79
C TYR A 238 3.26 -3.74 10.26
N PHE A 239 4.40 -3.40 10.87
CA PHE A 239 4.66 -3.73 12.27
C PHE A 239 3.82 -2.89 13.23
N MET A 240 3.56 -1.62 12.91
CA MET A 240 2.59 -0.79 13.63
C MET A 240 1.19 -1.40 13.54
N ALA A 241 0.74 -1.77 12.34
CA ALA A 241 -0.55 -2.42 12.15
C ALA A 241 -0.62 -3.72 12.96
N LYS A 242 0.37 -4.62 12.80
CA LYS A 242 0.46 -5.88 13.53
C LYS A 242 0.36 -5.64 15.05
N ALA A 243 1.12 -4.69 15.60
CA ALA A 243 1.10 -4.38 17.03
C ALA A 243 -0.26 -3.85 17.52
N ILE A 244 -0.96 -3.05 16.72
CA ILE A 244 -2.32 -2.57 16.99
C ILE A 244 -3.29 -3.76 17.02
N ALA A 245 -3.24 -4.64 16.03
CA ALA A 245 -4.16 -5.76 15.96
C ALA A 245 -3.84 -6.90 16.95
N ASP A 246 -2.58 -7.07 17.36
CA ASP A 246 -2.21 -8.00 18.44
C ASP A 246 -2.77 -7.54 19.80
N ARG A 247 -3.17 -6.27 19.92
CA ARG A 247 -3.92 -5.70 21.06
C ARG A 247 -5.44 -5.79 20.90
N GLY A 248 -5.94 -6.53 19.91
CA GLY A 248 -7.36 -6.78 19.69
C GLY A 248 -8.12 -5.68 18.93
N TRP A 249 -7.42 -4.65 18.44
CA TRP A 249 -8.04 -3.60 17.63
C TRP A 249 -8.31 -4.07 16.21
N LYS A 250 -9.42 -3.60 15.63
CA LYS A 250 -9.78 -3.86 14.23
C LYS A 250 -9.16 -2.84 13.29
N PHE A 251 -9.06 -3.21 12.02
CA PHE A 251 -8.76 -2.29 10.94
C PHE A 251 -10.00 -1.96 10.15
N SER A 252 -9.99 -0.79 9.52
CA SER A 252 -10.95 -0.42 8.50
C SER A 252 -10.24 0.20 7.30
N MET A 253 -10.85 0.08 6.14
CA MET A 253 -10.33 0.70 4.92
C MET A 253 -11.16 1.93 4.57
N ALA A 254 -10.47 2.99 4.16
CA ALA A 254 -11.09 4.19 3.61
C ALA A 254 -11.91 3.86 2.36
N THR A 255 -12.96 4.64 2.09
CA THR A 255 -13.71 4.55 0.82
C THR A 255 -12.94 5.22 -0.31
N GLN A 256 -12.03 6.12 0.03
CA GLN A 256 -11.10 6.73 -0.91
C GLN A 256 -9.77 5.96 -0.99
N VAL A 257 -9.20 5.93 -2.19
CA VAL A 257 -7.87 5.36 -2.42
C VAL A 257 -6.78 6.30 -1.90
N ALA A 258 -5.68 5.74 -1.41
CA ALA A 258 -4.44 6.47 -1.17
C ALA A 258 -3.77 6.76 -2.53
N LEU A 259 -4.08 7.92 -3.10
CA LEU A 259 -3.73 8.28 -4.47
C LEU A 259 -2.27 8.74 -4.59
N GLN A 260 -1.43 7.90 -5.17
CA GLN A 260 -0.02 8.17 -5.40
C GLN A 260 0.16 9.04 -6.64
N ASN A 261 0.77 10.21 -6.47
CA ASN A 261 0.98 11.21 -7.50
C ASN A 261 2.45 11.65 -7.58
N SER A 262 3.37 10.68 -7.69
CA SER A 262 4.80 10.94 -7.94
C SER A 262 4.98 11.55 -9.32
N GLY A 263 5.72 12.65 -9.40
CA GLY A 263 6.07 13.34 -10.65
C GLY A 263 7.20 12.67 -11.42
N SER A 264 8.07 11.91 -10.74
CA SER A 264 9.09 11.08 -11.38
C SER A 264 8.72 9.59 -11.31
N TYR A 265 8.71 8.92 -12.47
CA TYR A 265 8.37 7.50 -12.61
C TYR A 265 8.96 6.90 -13.89
N SER A 266 9.36 5.64 -13.83
CA SER A 266 9.83 4.85 -14.97
C SER A 266 9.60 3.36 -14.70
N ILE A 267 9.64 2.52 -15.74
CA ILE A 267 9.50 1.06 -15.59
C ILE A 267 10.58 0.51 -14.65
N GLY A 268 11.81 0.99 -14.76
CA GLY A 268 12.93 0.56 -13.89
C GLY A 268 12.74 1.00 -12.43
N GLN A 269 12.19 2.19 -12.20
CA GLN A 269 11.85 2.65 -10.84
C GLN A 269 10.71 1.83 -10.24
N PHE A 270 9.68 1.51 -11.03
CA PHE A 270 8.61 0.62 -10.62
C PHE A 270 9.13 -0.78 -10.27
N GLN A 271 9.94 -1.39 -11.14
CA GLN A 271 10.57 -2.68 -10.89
C GLN A 271 11.39 -2.68 -9.61
N SER A 272 12.27 -1.68 -9.43
CA SER A 272 13.11 -1.55 -8.24
C SER A 272 12.27 -1.43 -6.96
N ARG A 273 11.18 -0.67 -7.03
CA ARG A 273 10.22 -0.53 -5.92
C ARG A 273 9.53 -1.86 -5.61
N MET A 274 9.06 -2.58 -6.62
CA MET A 274 8.38 -3.85 -6.45
C MET A 274 9.32 -4.93 -5.90
N ILE A 275 10.54 -5.03 -6.41
CA ILE A 275 11.59 -5.90 -5.87
C ILE A 275 11.83 -5.61 -4.39
N ARG A 276 12.00 -4.34 -4.02
CA ARG A 276 12.18 -3.94 -2.62
C ARG A 276 11.01 -4.35 -1.74
N TRP A 277 9.77 -4.14 -2.19
CA TRP A 277 8.58 -4.55 -1.45
C TRP A 277 8.49 -6.07 -1.29
N THR A 278 8.83 -6.83 -2.32
CA THR A 278 8.89 -8.29 -2.23
C THR A 278 9.98 -8.76 -1.25
N LYS A 279 11.17 -8.16 -1.27
CA LYS A 279 12.24 -8.43 -0.30
C LYS A 279 11.75 -8.21 1.14
N LEU A 280 11.05 -7.09 1.40
CA LEU A 280 10.47 -6.81 2.71
C LEU A 280 9.46 -7.89 3.11
N ARG A 281 8.48 -8.18 2.24
CA ARG A 281 7.42 -9.16 2.53
C ARG A 281 7.96 -10.55 2.87
N ILE A 282 8.92 -11.06 2.10
CA ILE A 282 9.53 -12.39 2.33
C ILE A 282 10.18 -12.47 3.72
N ASN A 283 10.85 -11.40 4.16
CA ASN A 283 11.52 -11.38 5.47
C ASN A 283 10.57 -11.07 6.65
N MET A 284 9.42 -10.47 6.37
CA MET A 284 8.38 -10.18 7.37
C MET A 284 7.44 -11.37 7.61
N LEU A 285 7.08 -12.07 6.54
CA LEU A 285 6.15 -13.19 6.55
C LEU A 285 6.64 -14.27 5.57
N PRO A 286 7.42 -15.26 6.02
CA PRO A 286 8.02 -16.26 5.13
C PRO A 286 7.03 -17.00 4.21
N GLY A 287 5.75 -17.09 4.60
CA GLY A 287 4.70 -17.67 3.74
C GLY A 287 4.46 -16.93 2.42
N THR A 288 4.93 -15.69 2.26
CA THR A 288 4.83 -14.95 0.99
C THR A 288 5.71 -15.54 -0.12
N VAL A 289 6.49 -16.58 0.17
CA VAL A 289 7.23 -17.30 -0.89
C VAL A 289 6.31 -17.98 -1.92
N LEU A 290 5.04 -18.21 -1.55
CA LEU A 290 4.02 -18.75 -2.44
C LEU A 290 3.27 -17.66 -3.22
N GLU A 291 3.56 -16.37 -3.00
CA GLU A 291 2.89 -15.25 -3.68
C GLU A 291 2.88 -15.37 -5.23
N PRO A 292 3.96 -15.82 -5.90
CA PRO A 292 3.95 -15.98 -7.36
C PRO A 292 2.91 -16.96 -7.88
N VAL A 293 2.52 -17.95 -7.08
CA VAL A 293 1.50 -18.95 -7.45
C VAL A 293 0.11 -18.32 -7.58
N SER A 294 -0.09 -17.11 -7.03
CA SER A 294 -1.33 -16.35 -7.15
C SER A 294 -1.44 -15.47 -8.40
N GLU A 295 -0.37 -15.39 -9.21
CA GLU A 295 -0.35 -14.60 -10.45
C GLU A 295 -0.88 -15.41 -11.64
N CYS A 296 -1.49 -14.74 -12.62
CA CYS A 296 -2.36 -15.36 -13.62
C CYS A 296 -1.67 -16.49 -14.38
N PHE A 297 -0.48 -16.25 -14.92
CA PHE A 297 0.17 -17.24 -15.79
C PHE A 297 0.59 -18.49 -15.01
N LEU A 298 1.22 -18.34 -13.85
CA LEU A 298 1.64 -19.48 -13.04
C LEU A 298 0.43 -20.24 -12.47
N ALA A 299 -0.58 -19.52 -11.96
CA ALA A 299 -1.83 -20.10 -11.49
C ALA A 299 -2.52 -20.88 -12.62
N SER A 300 -2.64 -20.31 -13.81
CA SER A 300 -3.29 -20.95 -14.97
C SER A 300 -2.60 -22.24 -15.40
N LEU A 301 -1.26 -22.30 -15.32
CA LEU A 301 -0.50 -23.52 -15.62
C LEU A 301 -0.77 -24.61 -14.57
N ILE A 302 -0.71 -24.27 -13.27
CA ILE A 302 -0.94 -25.24 -12.18
C ILE A 302 -2.38 -25.76 -12.21
N ILE A 303 -3.35 -24.86 -12.36
CA ILE A 303 -4.77 -25.20 -12.40
C ILE A 303 -5.09 -25.96 -13.69
N GLY A 304 -4.55 -25.54 -14.83
CA GLY A 304 -4.75 -26.23 -16.12
C GLY A 304 -4.20 -27.65 -16.10
N TRP A 305 -3.04 -27.86 -15.48
CA TRP A 305 -2.51 -29.21 -15.26
C TRP A 305 -3.42 -30.03 -14.35
N ALA A 306 -3.92 -29.47 -13.25
CA ALA A 306 -4.85 -30.15 -12.35
C ALA A 306 -6.16 -30.54 -13.05
N ALA A 307 -6.71 -29.65 -13.87
CA ALA A 307 -7.92 -29.89 -14.67
C ALA A 307 -7.70 -30.98 -15.73
N HIS A 308 -6.53 -30.98 -16.38
CA HIS A 308 -6.15 -32.05 -17.31
C HIS A 308 -6.03 -33.40 -16.60
N TYR A 309 -5.38 -33.44 -15.44
CA TYR A 309 -5.16 -34.67 -14.68
C TYR A 309 -6.48 -35.31 -14.22
N ILE A 310 -7.41 -34.50 -13.69
CA ILE A 310 -8.67 -34.98 -13.10
C ILE A 310 -9.77 -35.16 -14.16
N PHE A 311 -9.99 -34.13 -14.99
CA PHE A 311 -11.14 -34.07 -15.90
C PHE A 311 -10.79 -34.40 -17.36
N ARG A 312 -9.51 -34.65 -17.67
CA ARG A 312 -9.00 -34.90 -19.02
C ARG A 312 -9.27 -33.75 -20.00
N TRP A 313 -9.39 -32.54 -19.48
CA TRP A 313 -9.52 -31.33 -20.31
C TRP A 313 -8.21 -31.01 -21.02
N ASP A 314 -8.29 -30.38 -22.19
CA ASP A 314 -7.10 -29.89 -22.88
C ASP A 314 -6.46 -28.74 -22.09
N MET A 315 -5.18 -28.90 -21.74
CA MET A 315 -4.46 -27.97 -20.88
C MET A 315 -4.28 -26.59 -21.53
N MET A 316 -4.05 -26.54 -22.84
CA MET A 316 -3.81 -25.29 -23.56
C MET A 316 -5.12 -24.51 -23.73
N VAL A 317 -6.21 -25.20 -24.07
CA VAL A 317 -7.55 -24.59 -24.12
C VAL A 317 -7.93 -24.03 -22.76
N PHE A 318 -7.75 -24.81 -21.68
CA PHE A 318 -8.03 -24.32 -20.33
C PHE A 318 -7.17 -23.11 -19.99
N PHE A 319 -5.86 -23.16 -20.23
CA PHE A 319 -4.95 -22.05 -19.96
C PHE A 319 -5.38 -20.77 -20.67
N MET A 320 -5.72 -20.84 -21.96
CA MET A 320 -6.17 -19.68 -22.73
C MET A 320 -7.50 -19.12 -22.21
N CYS A 321 -8.49 -19.99 -21.96
CA CYS A 321 -9.78 -19.56 -21.42
C CYS A 321 -9.65 -18.95 -20.02
N HIS A 322 -8.83 -19.54 -19.16
CA HIS A 322 -8.58 -19.04 -17.80
C HIS A 322 -7.85 -17.70 -17.82
N CYS A 323 -6.80 -17.54 -18.63
CA CYS A 323 -6.11 -16.27 -18.81
C CYS A 323 -7.04 -15.19 -19.36
N LEU A 324 -7.89 -15.51 -20.33
CA LEU A 324 -8.86 -14.57 -20.88
C LEU A 324 -9.88 -14.14 -19.81
N ALA A 325 -10.43 -15.09 -19.05
CA ALA A 325 -11.35 -14.77 -17.96
C ALA A 325 -10.67 -13.87 -16.91
N TRP A 326 -9.45 -14.21 -16.50
CA TRP A 326 -8.67 -13.42 -15.55
C TRP A 326 -8.41 -11.99 -16.07
N PHE A 327 -8.01 -11.86 -17.33
CA PHE A 327 -7.78 -10.57 -17.99
C PHE A 327 -9.03 -9.68 -17.96
N LEU A 328 -10.19 -10.24 -18.29
CA LEU A 328 -11.47 -9.52 -18.28
C LEU A 328 -11.85 -9.08 -16.85
N PHE A 329 -11.66 -9.96 -15.86
CA PHE A 329 -11.95 -9.64 -14.46
C PHE A 329 -11.00 -8.60 -13.89
N ASP A 330 -9.72 -8.64 -14.26
CA ASP A 330 -8.74 -7.60 -13.92
C ASP A 330 -9.13 -6.26 -14.54
N TYR A 331 -9.65 -6.24 -15.77
CA TYR A 331 -10.17 -5.00 -16.37
C TYR A 331 -11.39 -4.44 -15.60
N VAL A 332 -12.31 -5.32 -15.18
CA VAL A 332 -13.47 -4.94 -14.34
C VAL A 332 -13.02 -4.41 -12.98
N GLN A 333 -12.02 -5.04 -12.36
CA GLN A 333 -11.44 -4.60 -11.09
C GLN A 333 -10.80 -3.21 -11.25
N LEU A 334 -9.92 -3.03 -12.24
CA LEU A 334 -9.23 -1.77 -12.52
C LEU A 334 -10.21 -0.61 -12.72
N THR A 335 -11.22 -0.80 -13.58
CA THR A 335 -12.23 0.25 -13.84
C THR A 335 -13.05 0.58 -12.59
N GLY A 336 -13.25 -0.39 -11.68
CA GLY A 336 -13.86 -0.15 -10.38
C GLY A 336 -12.98 0.66 -9.44
N VAL A 337 -11.70 0.33 -9.34
CA VAL A 337 -10.75 1.07 -8.49
C VAL A 337 -10.54 2.48 -9.01
N GLN A 338 -10.50 2.69 -10.33
CA GLN A 338 -10.45 4.02 -10.95
C GLN A 338 -11.65 4.88 -10.58
N GLY A 339 -12.86 4.32 -10.60
CA GLY A 339 -14.11 5.07 -10.31
C GLY A 339 -14.47 6.09 -11.40
N GLY A 340 -13.91 5.96 -12.60
CA GLY A 340 -14.07 6.91 -13.71
C GLY A 340 -13.43 6.38 -15.00
N PRO A 341 -13.35 7.21 -16.06
CA PRO A 341 -12.65 6.84 -17.28
C PRO A 341 -11.16 6.62 -17.01
N LEU A 342 -10.56 5.66 -17.74
CA LEU A 342 -9.11 5.43 -17.71
C LEU A 342 -8.41 6.43 -18.65
N CYS A 343 -7.20 6.84 -18.29
CA CYS A 343 -6.39 7.78 -19.09
C CYS A 343 -5.56 7.09 -20.20
N PHE A 344 -5.82 5.81 -20.47
CA PHE A 344 -5.11 5.01 -21.48
C PHE A 344 -6.05 4.08 -22.24
N SER A 345 -5.61 3.59 -23.40
CA SER A 345 -6.43 2.76 -24.28
C SER A 345 -6.56 1.32 -23.77
N LYS A 346 -7.53 0.57 -24.32
CA LYS A 346 -7.65 -0.87 -24.05
C LYS A 346 -6.43 -1.67 -24.54
N LEU A 347 -5.74 -1.19 -25.58
CA LEU A 347 -4.51 -1.79 -26.06
C LEU A 347 -3.37 -1.58 -25.06
N ASP A 348 -3.23 -0.35 -24.53
CA ASP A 348 -2.24 -0.05 -23.49
C ASP A 348 -2.48 -0.91 -22.25
N PHE A 349 -3.75 -1.08 -21.86
CA PHE A 349 -4.13 -2.00 -20.79
C PHE A 349 -3.67 -3.43 -21.08
N ALA A 350 -3.96 -3.95 -22.29
CA ALA A 350 -3.59 -5.31 -22.67
C ALA A 350 -2.09 -5.55 -22.59
N VAL A 351 -1.30 -4.62 -23.14
CA VAL A 351 0.17 -4.69 -23.13
C VAL A 351 0.70 -4.55 -21.70
N ALA A 352 0.22 -3.59 -20.92
CA ALA A 352 0.65 -3.38 -19.54
C ALA A 352 0.29 -4.55 -18.62
N TRP A 353 -0.90 -5.14 -18.80
CA TRP A 353 -1.34 -6.31 -18.06
C TRP A 353 -0.43 -7.51 -18.34
N PHE A 354 -0.14 -7.78 -19.62
CA PHE A 354 0.75 -8.88 -20.03
C PHE A 354 2.16 -8.69 -19.49
N ILE A 355 2.71 -7.48 -19.60
CA ILE A 355 4.04 -7.14 -19.06
C ILE A 355 4.07 -7.32 -17.55
N ARG A 356 3.04 -6.87 -16.82
CA ARG A 356 2.96 -7.01 -15.37
C ARG A 356 2.94 -8.47 -14.94
N GLU A 357 2.08 -9.29 -15.56
CA GLU A 357 1.99 -10.74 -15.27
C GLU A 357 3.32 -11.46 -15.58
N SER A 358 3.98 -11.10 -16.68
CA SER A 358 5.29 -11.65 -17.06
C SER A 358 6.39 -11.25 -16.08
N MET A 359 6.36 -10.01 -15.59
CA MET A 359 7.36 -9.47 -14.67
C MET A 359 7.24 -10.02 -13.24
N ALA A 360 6.09 -10.56 -12.84
CA ALA A 360 5.86 -10.95 -11.45
C ALA A 360 6.85 -12.02 -10.97
N VAL A 361 7.09 -13.07 -11.76
CA VAL A 361 8.07 -14.12 -11.45
C VAL A 361 9.49 -13.55 -11.45
N GLN A 362 9.83 -12.68 -12.41
CA GLN A 362 11.14 -12.03 -12.49
C GLN A 362 11.43 -11.18 -11.24
N ILE A 363 10.48 -10.33 -10.83
CA ILE A 363 10.57 -9.47 -9.64
C ILE A 363 10.80 -10.34 -8.40
N PHE A 364 10.07 -11.44 -8.30
CA PHE A 364 10.17 -12.34 -7.17
C PHE A 364 11.53 -13.05 -7.10
N LEU A 365 12.03 -13.59 -8.22
CA LEU A 365 13.36 -14.20 -8.29
C LEU A 365 14.48 -13.19 -8.00
N SER A 366 14.35 -11.96 -8.50
CA SER A 366 15.29 -10.87 -8.20
C SER A 366 15.30 -10.48 -6.72
N ALA A 367 14.14 -10.56 -6.05
CA ALA A 367 14.05 -10.33 -4.62
C ALA A 367 14.72 -11.44 -3.78
N LEU A 368 14.64 -12.70 -4.23
CA LEU A 368 15.30 -13.83 -3.56
C LEU A 368 16.83 -13.81 -3.75
N TRP A 369 17.32 -13.31 -4.89
CA TRP A 369 18.73 -13.34 -5.23
C TRP A 369 19.60 -12.44 -4.35
N ASP A 370 19.12 -11.24 -4.01
CA ASP A 370 19.84 -10.28 -3.19
C ASP A 370 18.99 -9.83 -1.99
N PRO A 371 19.35 -10.17 -0.75
CA PRO A 371 18.58 -9.77 0.43
C PRO A 371 18.77 -8.29 0.81
N THR A 372 19.65 -7.56 0.12
CA THR A 372 19.98 -6.16 0.44
C THR A 372 18.94 -5.19 -0.12
N ILE A 373 18.61 -4.16 0.65
CA ILE A 373 17.71 -3.08 0.25
C ILE A 373 18.46 -1.76 0.25
N SER A 374 18.41 -1.06 -0.88
CA SER A 374 18.75 0.37 -0.93
C SER A 374 17.48 1.18 -0.67
N TRP A 375 17.50 2.01 0.38
CA TRP A 375 16.38 2.90 0.69
C TRP A 375 16.86 4.28 1.14
N ARG A 376 16.41 5.30 0.40
CA ARG A 376 16.83 6.69 0.57
C ARG A 376 18.37 6.78 0.53
N THR A 377 19.01 7.05 1.66
CA THR A 377 20.47 7.27 1.77
C THR A 377 21.23 6.07 2.30
N GLY A 378 20.56 4.97 2.66
CA GLY A 378 21.20 3.81 3.30
C GLY A 378 21.01 2.50 2.53
N ARG A 379 21.90 1.55 2.82
CA ARG A 379 21.76 0.15 2.44
C ARG A 379 21.47 -0.68 3.68
N TYR A 380 20.53 -1.60 3.57
CA TYR A 380 20.03 -2.38 4.69
C TYR A 380 20.02 -3.86 4.36
N ARG A 381 20.46 -4.70 5.30
CA ARG A 381 20.27 -6.14 5.27
C ARG A 381 19.05 -6.49 6.10
N LEU A 382 18.08 -7.19 5.50
CA LEU A 382 16.92 -7.69 6.22
C LEU A 382 17.25 -8.98 6.98
N ARG A 383 16.68 -9.12 8.17
CA ARG A 383 16.66 -10.37 8.94
C ARG A 383 15.24 -10.94 8.97
N CYS A 384 15.15 -12.24 9.26
CA CYS A 384 13.88 -12.90 9.51
C CYS A 384 13.15 -12.22 10.68
N GLY A 385 11.86 -11.94 10.52
CA GLY A 385 11.09 -11.12 11.46
C GLY A 385 11.09 -9.63 11.11
N GLY A 386 11.67 -9.24 9.96
CA GLY A 386 11.57 -7.93 9.34
C GLY A 386 12.45 -6.82 9.95
N THR A 387 13.26 -7.13 10.96
CA THR A 387 14.29 -6.21 11.43
C THR A 387 15.35 -6.00 10.35
N ALA A 388 15.99 -4.83 10.37
CA ALA A 388 17.05 -4.50 9.43
C ALA A 388 18.32 -4.07 10.14
N GLU A 389 19.44 -4.23 9.44
CA GLU A 389 20.75 -3.73 9.86
C GLU A 389 21.32 -2.87 8.75
N GLU A 390 21.84 -1.71 9.11
CA GLU A 390 22.51 -0.82 8.16
C GLU A 390 23.85 -1.45 7.75
N ILE A 391 24.07 -1.58 6.45
CA ILE A 391 25.36 -1.96 5.89
C ILE A 391 26.15 -0.67 5.72
N LEU A 392 27.22 -0.53 6.50
CA LEU A 392 28.22 0.50 6.26
C LEU A 392 29.10 0.00 5.12
N ASP A 393 29.13 0.73 4.01
CA ASP A 393 30.11 0.48 2.95
C ASP A 393 31.50 0.79 3.55
N VAL A 394 32.35 -0.24 3.68
CA VAL A 394 33.74 -0.15 4.20
C VAL A 394 34.68 0.28 3.09
#